data_AF-A0A1C0TWX4-F1
#
_entry.id   AF-A0A1C0TWX4-F1
#
_cell.length_a   1.000
_cell.length_b   1.000
_cell.length_c   1.000
_cell.angle_alpha   90.00
_cell.angle_beta   90.00
_cell.angle_gamma   90.00
#
_symmetry.space_group_name_H-M   'P 1'
#
loop_
_entity.id
_entity.type
_entity.pdbx_description
1 polymer ?
#
loop_
_entity_poly.entity_id
_entity_poly.type
_entity_poly.pdbx_seq_one_letter_code
_entity_poly.pdbx_strand_id
1 'polypeptide(L)'
;MPATNHLDNSTFLTQFEDLSLDPVHFNHIGHLRIAFIYLNEYTEVEAIQRVCSGIKVYAESLGAKDKFNLTVTTTLLKIMASRMKSSKDKPWETFLANNQDLVLDAIGVLSQYITKEIMFSEDAKVTAIEPNLKPI
;
A
#
# COMPACT_ATOMS: atom_id res chain seq x y z
N MET A 1 5.73 19.28 -23.44
CA MET A 1 5.26 19.11 -22.05
C MET A 1 4.71 17.70 -21.96
N PRO A 2 5.26 16.75 -21.19
CA PRO A 2 4.53 15.52 -20.98
C PRO A 2 3.31 15.88 -20.13
N ALA A 3 2.12 15.52 -20.60
CA ALA A 3 0.90 15.70 -19.85
C ALA A 3 1.06 14.96 -18.52
N THR A 4 0.96 15.66 -17.40
CA THR A 4 0.71 15.04 -16.11
C THR A 4 -0.68 14.43 -16.18
N ASN A 5 -0.75 13.19 -16.66
CA ASN A 5 -1.99 12.44 -16.83
C ASN A 5 -2.53 12.12 -15.44
N HIS A 6 -3.37 12.99 -14.92
CA HIS A 6 -4.09 12.73 -13.69
C HIS A 6 -5.16 11.66 -13.98
N LEU A 7 -4.83 10.40 -13.72
CA LEU A 7 -5.80 9.31 -13.78
C LEU A 7 -6.81 9.46 -12.64
N ASP A 8 -8.10 9.35 -12.92
CA ASP A 8 -9.12 9.16 -11.87
C ASP A 8 -8.94 7.79 -11.19
N ASN A 9 -9.61 7.57 -10.06
CA ASN A 9 -9.44 6.34 -9.26
C ASN A 9 -9.84 5.08 -10.02
N SER A 10 -10.92 5.13 -10.83
CA SER A 10 -11.40 3.97 -11.57
C SER A 10 -10.41 3.62 -12.68
N THR A 11 -9.98 4.59 -13.47
CA THR A 11 -9.00 4.37 -14.54
C THR A 11 -7.67 3.88 -13.97
N PHE A 12 -7.19 4.50 -12.90
CA PHE A 12 -5.96 4.10 -12.22
C PHE A 12 -6.03 2.65 -11.72
N LEU A 13 -7.16 2.27 -11.10
CA LEU A 13 -7.33 0.93 -10.56
C LEU A 13 -7.47 -0.12 -11.67
N THR A 14 -8.25 0.14 -12.71
CA THR A 14 -8.39 -0.76 -13.86
C THR A 14 -7.02 -1.03 -14.50
N GLN A 15 -6.22 0.02 -14.72
CA GLN A 15 -4.88 -0.14 -15.28
C GLN A 15 -3.93 -0.90 -14.35
N PHE A 16 -4.08 -0.78 -13.04
CA PHE A 16 -3.30 -1.58 -12.09
C PHE A 16 -3.70 -3.05 -12.16
N GLU A 17 -5.00 -3.34 -12.17
CA GLU A 17 -5.55 -4.70 -12.17
C GLU A 17 -5.26 -5.47 -13.48
N ASP A 18 -5.23 -4.78 -14.62
CA ASP A 18 -4.91 -5.38 -15.93
C ASP A 18 -3.42 -5.30 -16.31
N LEU A 19 -2.58 -4.77 -15.40
CA LEU A 19 -1.13 -4.63 -15.55
C LEU A 19 -0.70 -3.61 -16.62
N SER A 20 -1.59 -2.72 -17.07
CA SER A 20 -1.29 -1.68 -18.06
C SER A 20 -0.92 -0.32 -17.47
N LEU A 21 -0.97 -0.16 -16.13
CA LEU A 21 -0.59 1.08 -15.47
C LEU A 21 0.86 1.45 -15.83
N ASP A 22 1.13 2.74 -16.03
CA ASP A 22 2.49 3.19 -16.27
C ASP A 22 3.33 2.96 -14.99
N PRO A 23 4.49 2.28 -15.05
CA PRO A 23 5.36 2.07 -13.89
C PRO A 23 5.73 3.35 -13.12
N VAL A 24 5.68 4.53 -13.74
CA VAL A 24 5.87 5.82 -13.05
C VAL A 24 4.86 6.03 -11.91
N HIS A 25 3.67 5.44 -12.04
CA HIS A 25 2.59 5.48 -11.07
C HIS A 25 2.65 4.34 -10.05
N PHE A 26 3.42 3.27 -10.30
CA PHE A 26 3.62 2.15 -9.38
C PHE A 26 4.76 2.41 -8.38
N ASN A 27 4.72 3.59 -7.77
CA ASN A 27 5.66 4.00 -6.71
C ASN A 27 4.96 3.95 -5.33
N HIS A 28 5.66 4.40 -4.29
CA HIS A 28 5.12 4.44 -2.93
C HIS A 28 3.77 5.15 -2.80
N ILE A 29 3.61 6.33 -3.42
CA ILE A 29 2.33 7.06 -3.45
C ILE A 29 1.27 6.27 -4.20
N GLY A 30 1.65 5.59 -5.28
CA GLY A 30 0.78 4.66 -5.99
C GLY A 30 0.26 3.54 -5.10
N HIS A 31 1.12 2.91 -4.32
CA HIS A 31 0.72 1.85 -3.38
C HIS A 31 -0.22 2.37 -2.29
N LEU A 32 0.04 3.56 -1.75
CA LEU A 32 -0.89 4.23 -0.83
C LEU A 32 -2.24 4.51 -1.49
N ARG A 33 -2.25 4.95 -2.76
CA ARG A 33 -3.50 5.22 -3.50
C ARG A 33 -4.29 3.93 -3.74
N ILE A 34 -3.63 2.86 -4.17
CA ILE A 34 -4.22 1.52 -4.32
C ILE A 34 -4.85 1.09 -2.99
N ALA A 35 -4.07 1.09 -1.91
CA ALA A 35 -4.55 0.71 -0.58
C ALA A 35 -5.75 1.56 -0.13
N PHE A 36 -5.70 2.87 -0.33
CA PHE A 36 -6.78 3.79 0.00
C PHE A 36 -8.07 3.48 -0.76
N ILE A 37 -8.00 3.20 -2.07
CA ILE A 37 -9.19 2.86 -2.87
C ILE A 37 -9.80 1.55 -2.36
N TYR A 38 -9.01 0.47 -2.24
CA TYR A 38 -9.51 -0.82 -1.77
C TYR A 38 -10.06 -0.76 -0.33
N LEU A 39 -9.46 0.02 0.57
CA LEU A 39 -9.94 0.17 1.95
C LEU A 39 -11.25 0.96 2.07
N ASN A 40 -11.63 1.75 1.06
CA ASN A 40 -12.95 2.38 1.02
C ASN A 40 -14.03 1.45 0.44
N GLU A 41 -13.65 0.51 -0.42
CA GLU A 41 -14.60 -0.36 -1.15
C GLU A 41 -14.82 -1.71 -0.48
N TYR A 42 -13.83 -2.23 0.24
CA TYR A 42 -13.85 -3.58 0.80
C TYR A 42 -13.62 -3.58 2.32
N THR A 43 -13.88 -4.72 2.96
CA THR A 43 -13.47 -4.92 4.36
C THR A 43 -11.95 -4.90 4.47
N GLU A 44 -11.40 -4.60 5.66
CA GLU A 44 -9.95 -4.56 5.90
C GLU A 44 -9.26 -5.86 5.45
N VAL A 45 -9.85 -7.01 5.76
CA VAL A 45 -9.32 -8.33 5.39
C VAL A 45 -9.29 -8.52 3.87
N GLU A 46 -10.38 -8.21 3.18
CA GLU A 46 -10.47 -8.33 1.72
C GLU A 46 -9.53 -7.33 1.00
N ALA A 47 -9.44 -6.10 1.50
CA ALA A 47 -8.54 -5.09 0.96
C ALA A 47 -7.07 -5.54 1.08
N ILE A 48 -6.66 -6.07 2.24
CA ILE A 48 -5.30 -6.61 2.42
C ILE A 48 -5.00 -7.72 1.42
N GLN A 49 -5.93 -8.68 1.25
CA GLN A 49 -5.75 -9.78 0.31
C GLN A 49 -5.61 -9.29 -1.14
N ARG A 50 -6.51 -8.40 -1.58
CA ARG A 50 -6.52 -7.87 -2.95
C ARG A 50 -5.28 -7.04 -3.25
N VAL A 51 -4.90 -6.14 -2.35
CA VAL A 51 -3.75 -5.26 -2.55
C VAL A 51 -2.44 -6.03 -2.52
N CYS A 52 -2.25 -6.96 -1.57
CA CYS A 52 -1.03 -7.77 -1.52
C CYS A 52 -0.89 -8.64 -2.77
N SER A 53 -1.99 -9.27 -3.21
CA SER A 53 -1.99 -10.06 -4.45
C SER A 53 -1.69 -9.19 -5.68
N GLY A 54 -2.39 -8.06 -5.83
CA GLY A 54 -2.22 -7.17 -6.97
C GLY A 54 -0.82 -6.58 -7.05
N ILE A 55 -0.28 -6.07 -5.94
CA ILE A 55 1.09 -5.48 -5.92
C ILE A 55 2.11 -6.56 -6.27
N LYS A 56 1.95 -7.78 -5.75
CA LYS A 56 2.83 -8.90 -6.09
C LYS A 56 2.79 -9.23 -7.58
N VAL A 57 1.60 -9.44 -8.15
CA VAL A 57 1.43 -9.78 -9.57
C VAL A 57 1.96 -8.65 -10.47
N TYR A 58 1.70 -7.40 -10.11
CA TYR A 58 2.21 -6.25 -10.84
C TYR A 58 3.74 -6.13 -10.75
N ALA A 59 4.34 -6.36 -9.58
CA ALA A 59 5.79 -6.39 -9.45
C ALA A 59 6.41 -7.53 -10.29
N GLU A 60 5.75 -8.68 -10.36
CA GLU A 60 6.16 -9.82 -11.20
C GLU A 60 6.08 -9.50 -12.69
N SER A 61 5.04 -8.79 -13.16
CA SER A 61 4.92 -8.38 -14.57
C SER A 61 6.05 -7.43 -15.01
N LEU A 62 6.61 -6.65 -14.07
CA LEU A 62 7.78 -5.81 -14.27
C LEU A 62 9.12 -6.54 -14.09
N GLY A 63 9.12 -7.85 -13.85
CA GLY A 63 10.33 -8.63 -13.58
C GLY A 63 10.99 -8.33 -12.22
N ALA A 64 10.25 -7.72 -11.29
CA ALA A 64 10.72 -7.24 -9.99
C ALA A 64 10.18 -8.04 -8.80
N LYS A 65 9.95 -9.35 -8.99
CA LYS A 65 9.35 -10.25 -7.99
C LYS A 65 9.97 -10.15 -6.59
N ASP A 66 11.30 -9.98 -6.51
CA ASP A 66 12.05 -10.01 -5.25
C ASP A 66 11.91 -8.71 -4.43
N LYS A 67 11.26 -7.68 -4.99
CA LYS A 67 11.00 -6.40 -4.30
C LYS A 67 9.71 -6.40 -3.48
N PHE A 68 8.79 -7.32 -3.75
CA PHE A 68 7.54 -7.40 -2.98
C PHE A 68 7.82 -7.90 -1.57
N ASN A 69 7.23 -7.23 -0.58
CA ASN A 69 7.32 -7.62 0.82
C ASN A 69 5.92 -7.68 1.44
N LEU A 70 5.45 -8.91 1.72
CA LEU A 70 4.10 -9.16 2.22
C LEU A 70 3.87 -8.53 3.60
N THR A 71 4.82 -8.66 4.52
CA THR A 71 4.72 -8.10 5.87
C THR A 71 4.62 -6.58 5.82
N VAL A 72 5.55 -5.91 5.12
CA VAL A 72 5.55 -4.43 4.99
C VAL A 72 4.23 -3.94 4.40
N THR A 73 3.77 -4.55 3.31
CA THR A 73 2.52 -4.18 2.65
C THR A 73 1.32 -4.38 3.60
N THR A 74 1.25 -5.53 4.27
CA THR A 74 0.17 -5.84 5.22
C THR A 74 0.15 -4.87 6.40
N THR A 75 1.30 -4.61 7.03
CA THR A 75 1.42 -3.67 8.16
C THR A 75 1.02 -2.26 7.74
N LEU A 76 1.46 -1.80 6.56
CA LEU A 76 1.06 -0.51 6.01
C LEU A 76 -0.47 -0.41 5.86
N LEU A 77 -1.11 -1.42 5.28
CA LEU A 77 -2.56 -1.43 5.09
C LEU A 77 -3.33 -1.44 6.41
N LYS A 78 -2.89 -2.20 7.41
CA LYS A 78 -3.51 -2.20 8.75
C LYS A 78 -3.43 -0.81 9.41
N ILE A 79 -2.28 -0.13 9.30
CA ILE A 79 -2.11 1.23 9.80
C ILE A 79 -3.04 2.20 9.06
N MET A 80 -3.09 2.12 7.72
CA MET A 80 -3.99 2.95 6.92
C MET A 80 -5.46 2.72 7.29
N ALA A 81 -5.89 1.46 7.41
CA ALA A 81 -7.25 1.10 7.81
C ALA A 81 -7.61 1.71 9.17
N SER A 82 -6.71 1.59 10.16
CA SER A 82 -6.88 2.19 11.49
C SER A 82 -7.07 3.71 11.42
N ARG A 83 -6.25 4.41 10.63
CA ARG A 83 -6.34 5.88 10.44
C ARG A 83 -7.56 6.32 9.63
N MET A 84 -8.07 5.45 8.76
CA MET A 84 -9.26 5.73 7.95
C MET A 84 -10.57 5.56 8.74
N LYS A 85 -10.58 4.83 9.87
CA LYS A 85 -11.81 4.64 10.69
C LYS A 85 -12.50 5.94 11.11
N SER A 86 -11.73 7.00 11.41
CA SER A 86 -12.26 8.33 11.79
C SER A 86 -12.47 9.28 10.60
N SER A 87 -12.21 8.80 9.38
CA SER A 87 -12.11 9.60 8.16
C SER A 87 -12.72 8.89 6.95
N LYS A 88 -13.69 8.01 7.19
CA LYS A 88 -14.40 7.29 6.13
C LYS A 88 -15.01 8.31 5.14
N ASP A 89 -14.92 7.99 3.86
CA ASP A 89 -15.45 8.79 2.74
C ASP A 89 -14.77 10.16 2.52
N LYS A 90 -13.62 10.43 3.15
CA LYS A 90 -12.83 11.64 2.85
C LYS A 90 -12.10 11.50 1.50
N PRO A 91 -11.87 12.60 0.76
CA PRO A 91 -11.09 12.57 -0.47
C PRO A 91 -9.65 12.09 -0.26
N TRP A 92 -9.05 11.53 -1.31
CA TRP A 92 -7.66 11.05 -1.35
C TRP A 92 -6.66 12.12 -0.89
N GLU A 93 -6.85 13.36 -1.32
CA GLU A 93 -5.98 14.49 -0.99
C GLU A 93 -6.00 14.80 0.51
N THR A 94 -7.17 14.63 1.14
CA THR A 94 -7.31 14.81 2.60
C THR A 94 -6.61 13.68 3.36
N PHE A 95 -6.66 12.45 2.85
CA PHE A 95 -5.89 11.36 3.42
C PHE A 95 -4.39 11.64 3.35
N LEU A 96 -3.87 12.05 2.18
CA LEU A 96 -2.45 12.39 2.03
C LEU A 96 -2.03 13.54 2.97
N ALA A 97 -2.81 14.62 3.04
CA ALA A 97 -2.49 15.77 3.88
C ALA A 97 -2.40 15.41 5.37
N ASN A 98 -3.25 14.49 5.84
CA ASN A 98 -3.28 14.04 7.24
C ASN A 98 -2.27 12.93 7.56
N ASN A 99 -1.62 12.35 6.55
CA ASN A 99 -0.73 11.20 6.68
C ASN A 99 0.62 11.43 6.01
N GLN A 100 1.17 12.64 6.15
CA GLN A 100 2.47 13.00 5.57
C GLN A 100 3.61 12.12 6.10
N ASP A 101 3.51 11.58 7.31
CA ASP A 101 4.45 10.60 7.84
C ASP A 101 4.47 9.30 7.03
N LEU A 102 3.31 8.79 6.61
CA LEU A 102 3.24 7.63 5.70
C LEU A 102 3.81 7.98 4.31
N VAL A 103 3.64 9.21 3.84
CA VAL A 103 4.15 9.65 2.54
C VAL A 103 5.68 9.78 2.55
N LEU A 104 6.22 10.39 3.60
CA LEU A 104 7.63 10.80 3.67
C LEU A 104 8.52 9.71 4.29
N ASP A 105 8.01 8.94 5.25
CA ASP A 105 8.78 7.92 5.98
C ASP A 105 7.89 6.76 6.48
N ALA A 106 7.29 6.03 5.55
CA ALA A 106 6.51 4.84 5.89
C ALA A 106 7.31 3.83 6.74
N ILE A 107 8.61 3.65 6.47
CA ILE A 107 9.45 2.73 7.25
C ILE A 107 9.60 3.20 8.69
N GLY A 108 9.78 4.50 8.94
CA GLY A 108 9.79 5.06 10.29
C GLY A 108 8.47 4.84 11.03
N VAL A 109 7.34 4.96 10.34
CA VAL A 109 6.02 4.67 10.91
C VAL A 109 5.87 3.17 11.24
N LEU A 110 6.19 2.28 10.29
CA LEU A 110 6.11 0.83 10.49
C LEU A 110 7.05 0.35 11.62
N SER A 111 8.24 0.97 11.73
CA SER A 111 9.23 0.66 12.78
C SER A 111 8.73 0.91 14.20
N GLN A 112 7.60 1.60 14.38
CA GLN A 112 6.96 1.75 15.69
C GLN A 112 6.19 0.51 16.13
N TYR A 113 5.83 -0.38 15.20
CA TYR A 113 4.97 -1.54 15.42
C TYR A 113 5.71 -2.85 15.20
N ILE A 114 6.63 -2.87 14.25
CA ILE A 114 7.39 -4.04 13.86
C ILE A 114 8.88 -3.71 13.72
N THR A 115 9.75 -4.55 14.27
CA THR A 115 11.20 -4.37 14.19
C THR A 115 11.71 -4.42 12.76
N LYS A 116 12.78 -3.67 12.44
CA LYS A 116 13.41 -3.67 11.11
C LYS A 116 13.97 -5.03 10.74
N GLU A 117 14.48 -5.76 11.73
CA GLU A 117 15.00 -7.11 11.59
C GLU A 117 13.93 -8.04 11.00
N ILE A 118 12.70 -7.97 11.50
CA ILE A 118 11.58 -8.73 10.94
C ILE A 118 11.19 -8.19 9.57
N MET A 119 10.98 -6.87 9.42
CA MET A 119 10.54 -6.28 8.15
C MET A 119 11.44 -6.64 6.97
N PHE A 120 12.74 -6.73 7.18
CA PHE A 120 13.73 -7.01 6.13
C PHE A 120 14.20 -8.47 6.11
N SER A 121 13.56 -9.37 6.85
CA SER A 121 13.79 -10.81 6.75
C SER A 121 13.25 -11.39 5.43
N GLU A 122 13.80 -12.52 5.00
CA GLU A 122 13.26 -13.24 3.83
C GLU A 122 11.87 -13.82 4.10
N ASP A 123 11.61 -14.27 5.33
CA ASP A 123 10.29 -14.78 5.73
C ASP A 123 9.21 -13.70 5.60
N ALA A 124 9.53 -12.45 5.95
CA ALA A 124 8.61 -11.32 5.84
C ALA A 124 8.16 -11.03 4.40
N LYS A 125 8.93 -11.46 3.38
CA LYS A 125 8.53 -11.29 1.98
C LYS A 125 7.39 -12.21 1.57
N VAL A 126 7.32 -13.40 2.16
CA VAL A 126 6.40 -14.47 1.74
C VAL A 126 5.33 -14.81 2.78
N THR A 127 5.56 -14.47 4.04
CA THR A 127 4.63 -14.67 5.17
C THR A 127 4.36 -13.32 5.83
N ALA A 128 3.08 -13.02 6.09
CA ALA A 128 2.69 -11.84 6.85
C ALA A 128 3.00 -12.09 8.33
N ILE A 129 3.98 -11.37 8.87
CA ILE A 129 4.36 -11.45 10.29
C ILE A 129 3.67 -10.31 11.04
N GLU A 130 3.03 -10.62 12.16
CA GLU A 130 2.32 -9.63 12.97
C GLU A 130 3.29 -8.67 13.70
N PRO A 131 2.86 -7.43 13.98
CA PRO A 131 3.60 -6.48 14.80
C PRO A 131 4.08 -7.08 16.13
N ASN A 132 5.35 -6.85 16.47
CA ASN A 132 6.00 -7.40 17.68
C ASN A 132 6.39 -6.35 18.72
N LEU A 133 6.22 -5.05 18.45
CA LEU A 133 6.57 -3.97 19.37
C LEU A 133 5.33 -3.41 20.10
N LYS A 134 4.24 -3.15 19.37
CA LYS A 134 2.96 -2.70 19.90
C LYS A 134 1.81 -3.03 18.92
N PRO A 135 0.56 -3.14 19.38
CA PRO A 135 -0.59 -3.32 18.49
C PRO A 135 -0.85 -2.07 17.63
N ILE A 136 -1.48 -2.28 16.48
CA ILE A 136 -1.95 -1.23 15.54
C ILE A 136 -3.33 -0.70 15.96
#